data_AF-A0A831SRF8-F1
#
_entry.id   AF-A0A831SRF8-F1
#
_cell.length_a   1.000
_cell.length_b   1.000
_cell.length_c   1.000
_cell.angle_alpha   90.00
_cell.angle_beta   90.00
_cell.angle_gamma   90.00
#
_symmetry.space_group_name_H-M   'P 1'
#
loop_
_entity.id
_entity.type
_entity.pdbx_description
1 polymer ?
#
loop_
_entity_poly.entity_id
_entity_poly.type
_entity_poly.pdbx_seq_one_letter_code
_entity_poly.pdbx_strand_id
1 'polypeptide(L)' 'MDNQQAPVRVTCPRCGQEFECSRSDSCWCATMEVPEAVLTYLGEHYDTCVCRRCLEELIVSPAGSRTVRRRNYP' A
#
# COMPACT_ATOMS: atom_id res chain seq x y z
N MET A 1 -12.72 27.14 1.18
CA MET A 1 -11.96 26.38 0.17
C MET A 1 -11.76 24.99 0.74
N ASP A 2 -12.76 24.15 0.56
CA ASP A 2 -12.92 22.89 1.28
C ASP A 2 -12.27 21.79 0.45
N ASN A 3 -10.99 21.54 0.73
CA ASN A 3 -10.17 20.52 0.08
C ASN A 3 -10.48 19.14 0.69
N GLN A 4 -11.75 18.73 0.60
CA GLN A 4 -12.18 17.39 0.99
C GLN A 4 -11.66 16.44 -0.10
N GLN A 5 -10.44 15.92 0.08
CA GLN A 5 -9.92 14.88 -0.82
C GLN A 5 -10.83 13.65 -0.71
N ALA A 6 -11.72 13.50 -1.68
CA ALA A 6 -12.50 12.29 -1.82
C ALA A 6 -11.54 11.10 -2.00
N PRO A 7 -11.85 9.93 -1.43
CA PRO A 7 -11.06 8.73 -1.68
C PRO A 7 -10.98 8.47 -3.18
N VAL A 8 -9.75 8.45 -3.71
CA VAL A 8 -9.50 8.13 -5.12
C VAL A 8 -9.21 6.65 -5.25
N ARG A 9 -9.72 6.03 -6.32
CA ARG A 9 -9.36 4.66 -6.67
C ARG A 9 -7.99 4.65 -7.35
N VAL A 10 -7.08 3.88 -6.79
CA VAL A 10 -5.71 3.71 -7.27
C VAL A 10 -5.41 2.23 -7.39
N THR A 11 -4.62 1.88 -8.41
CA THR A 11 -4.16 0.51 -8.62
C THR A 11 -2.84 0.31 -7.90
N CYS A 12 -2.76 -0.70 -7.04
CA CYS A 12 -1.56 -1.02 -6.30
C CYS A 12 -0.44 -1.48 -7.27
N PRO A 13 0.72 -0.79 -7.32
CA PRO A 13 1.81 -1.16 -8.23
C PRO A 13 2.45 -2.52 -7.88
N ARG A 14 2.24 -3.01 -6.65
CA ARG A 14 2.85 -4.24 -6.14
C ARG A 14 2.03 -5.49 -6.44
N CYS A 15 0.70 -5.38 -6.52
CA CYS A 15 -0.19 -6.54 -6.75
C CYS A 15 -1.25 -6.35 -7.85
N GLY A 16 -1.42 -5.13 -8.37
CA GLY A 16 -2.41 -4.80 -9.40
C GLY A 16 -3.86 -4.67 -8.91
N GLN A 17 -4.12 -4.73 -7.60
CA GLN A 17 -5.47 -4.55 -7.06
C GLN A 17 -5.85 -3.06 -6.97
N GLU A 18 -7.06 -2.72 -7.39
CA GLU A 18 -7.66 -1.41 -7.09
C GLU A 18 -8.00 -1.30 -5.60
N PHE A 19 -7.67 -0.14 -5.03
CA PHE A 19 -7.98 0.22 -3.65
C PHE A 19 -8.29 1.71 -3.56
N GLU A 20 -8.92 2.12 -2.47
CA GLU A 20 -9.22 3.53 -2.20
C GLU A 20 -8.13 4.17 -1.34
N CYS A 21 -7.62 5.32 -1.81
CA CYS A 21 -6.67 6.14 -1.11
C CYS A 21 -7.25 7.55 -0.89
N SER A 22 -7.46 7.93 0.37
CA SER A 22 -7.93 9.28 0.72
C SER A 22 -6.82 10.33 0.72
N ARG A 23 -5.53 9.94 0.70
CA ARG A 23 -4.36 10.83 0.82
C ARG A 23 -4.48 11.84 1.97
N SER A 24 -5.18 11.45 3.02
CA SER A 24 -5.39 12.24 4.23
C SER A 24 -4.91 11.43 5.43
N ASP A 25 -4.72 12.10 6.57
CA ASP A 25 -4.42 11.44 7.85
C ASP A 25 -5.54 10.49 8.33
N SER A 26 -6.72 10.59 7.71
CA SER A 26 -7.84 9.65 7.91
C SER A 26 -7.71 8.37 7.08
N CYS A 27 -6.69 8.24 6.22
CA CYS A 27 -6.43 7.00 5.50
C CYS A 27 -6.02 5.92 6.49
N TRP A 28 -6.48 4.68 6.26
CA TRP A 28 -6.09 3.53 7.07
C TRP A 28 -4.56 3.35 7.16
N CYS A 29 -3.81 3.83 6.15
CA CYS A 29 -2.34 3.78 6.15
C CYS A 29 -1.68 4.77 7.12
N ALA A 30 -2.37 5.85 7.50
CA ALA A 30 -1.91 6.82 8.48
C ALA A 30 -2.27 6.40 9.92
N THR A 31 -3.33 5.61 10.08
CA THR A 31 -3.75 5.08 11.40
C THR A 31 -2.96 3.86 11.84
N MET A 32 -2.16 3.25 10.95
CA MET A 32 -1.39 2.04 11.25
C MET A 32 0.06 2.38 11.57
N GLU A 33 0.66 1.59 12.46
CA GLU A 33 2.09 1.73 12.79
C GLU A 33 2.92 1.12 11.65
N VAL A 34 3.36 1.97 10.72
CA VAL A 34 4.30 1.60 9.66
C VAL A 34 5.73 1.92 10.13
N PRO A 35 6.65 0.94 10.19
CA PRO A 35 8.04 1.20 10.52
C PRO A 35 8.68 2.15 9.51
N GLU A 36 9.58 3.00 9.98
CA GLU A 36 10.35 3.93 9.13
C GLU A 36 11.08 3.20 7.98
N ALA A 37 11.64 2.01 8.22
CA ALA A 37 12.30 1.21 7.20
C ALA A 37 11.35 0.83 6.04
N VAL A 38 10.08 0.57 6.34
CA VAL A 38 9.06 0.27 5.32
C VAL A 38 8.65 1.55 4.58
N LEU A 39 8.52 2.68 5.28
CA LEU A 39 8.24 3.98 4.65
C LEU A 39 9.36 4.41 3.70
N THR A 40 10.63 4.25 4.11
CA THR A 40 11.80 4.50 3.25
C THR A 40 11.78 3.56 2.04
N TYR A 41 11.58 2.26 2.24
CA TYR A 41 11.47 1.30 1.14
C TYR A 41 10.35 1.67 0.16
N LEU A 42 9.19 2.09 0.66
CA LEU A 42 8.09 2.56 -0.19
C LEU A 42 8.49 3.79 -0.99
N GLY A 43 9.08 4.81 -0.35
CA GLY A 43 9.52 6.03 -1.03
C GLY A 43 10.64 5.81 -2.05
N GLU A 44 11.48 4.80 -1.87
CA GLU A 44 12.55 4.45 -2.82
C GLU A 44 12.08 3.55 -3.98
N HIS A 45 11.09 2.69 -3.74
CA HIS A 45 10.64 1.69 -4.73
C HIS A 45 9.30 1.99 -5.39
N TYR A 46 8.46 2.85 -4.79
CA TYR A 46 7.11 3.14 -5.27
C TYR A 46 6.78 4.64 -5.14
N ASP A 47 6.54 5.30 -6.27
CA ASP A 47 6.00 6.68 -6.30
C ASP A 47 4.53 6.78 -5.88
N THR A 48 3.83 5.65 -5.73
CA THR A 48 2.40 5.61 -5.45
C THR A 48 2.08 4.76 -4.23
N CYS A 49 0.92 5.04 -3.61
CA CYS A 49 0.44 4.28 -2.47
C CYS A 49 0.23 2.80 -2.84
N VAL A 50 0.49 1.92 -1.87
CA VAL A 50 0.18 0.48 -1.98
C VAL A 50 -1.09 0.15 -1.23
N CYS A 51 -1.78 -0.92 -1.63
CA CYS A 51 -2.97 -1.36 -0.93
C CYS A 51 -2.62 -1.92 0.47
N ARG A 52 -3.62 -1.94 1.36
CA ARG A 52 -3.48 -2.37 2.75
C ARG A 52 -2.78 -3.70 2.92
N ARG A 53 -3.20 -4.71 2.16
CA ARG A 53 -2.58 -6.04 2.21
C ARG A 53 -1.10 -6.01 1.88
N CYS A 54 -0.70 -5.19 0.89
CA CYS A 54 0.71 -5.10 0.53
C CYS A 54 1.53 -4.38 1.58
N LEU A 55 0.95 -3.33 2.19
CA LEU A 55 1.58 -2.62 3.28
C LEU A 55 1.77 -3.51 4.51
N GLU A 56 0.72 -4.23 4.93
CA GLU A 56 0.78 -5.21 6.03
C GLU A 56 1.84 -6.28 5.77
N GLU A 57 1.94 -6.81 4.55
CA GLU A 57 2.98 -7.76 4.20
C GLU A 57 4.40 -7.17 4.27
N LEU A 58 4.58 -5.90 3.90
CA LEU A 58 5.89 -5.22 4.04
C LEU A 58 6.26 -4.98 5.50
N ILE A 59 5.28 -4.72 6.35
CA ILE A 59 5.50 -4.53 7.80
C ILE A 59 5.88 -5.84 8.47
N VAL A 60 5.17 -6.93 8.12
CA VAL A 60 5.45 -8.27 8.67
C VAL A 60 6.72 -8.87 8.06
N SER A 61 7.05 -8.53 6.81
CA SER A 61 8.24 -9.03 6.10
C SER A 61 8.82 -7.97 5.17
N PRO A 62 9.68 -7.07 5.70
CA PRO A 62 10.39 -6.09 4.88
C PRO A 62 11.40 -6.74 3.92
N ALA A 63 11.80 -7.99 4.15
CA ALA A 63 12.81 -8.73 3.38
C ALA A 63 12.29 -9.38 2.07
N GLY A 64 11.14 -8.98 1.55
CA GLY A 64 10.66 -9.44 0.23
C GLY A 64 10.11 -10.86 0.23
N SER A 65 8.83 -11.01 0.59
CA SER A 65 8.09 -12.25 0.40
C SER A 65 7.79 -12.48 -1.08
N ARG A 66 8.77 -13.05 -1.80
CA ARG A 66 8.60 -13.71 -3.11
C ARG A 66 7.75 -14.98 -3.03
N THR A 67 6.69 -15.01 -2.22
CA THR A 67 5.69 -16.07 -2.31
C THR A 67 4.69 -15.69 -3.40
N VAL A 68 5.17 -15.72 -4.64
CA VAL A 68 4.33 -15.93 -5.82
C VAL A 68 3.57 -17.22 -5.56
N ARG A 69 2.38 -17.10 -4.97
CA ARG A 69 1.39 -18.17 -5.07
C ARG A 69 0.85 -18.07 -6.48
N ARG A 70 1.58 -18.69 -7.41
CA ARG A 70 1.00 -19.22 -8.65
C ARG A 70 -0.14 -20.14 -8.22
N ARG A 71 -1.34 -19.59 -8.10
CA ARG A 71 -2.56 -20.37 -8.21
C ARG A 71 -3.15 -20.02 -9.56
N ASN A 72 -2.62 -20.74 -10.53
CA ASN A 72 -3.30 -21.09 -11.77
C ASN A 72 -4.75 -21.47 -11.38
N TYR A 73 -5.73 -20.70 -11.84
CA TYR A 73 -7.14 -20.96 -11.62
C TYR A 73 -7.73 -21.37 -12.98
N PRO A 74 -8.24 -22.60 -13.16
CA PRO A 74 -8.89 -23.06 -14.38
C PRO A 74 -10.26 -22.40 -14.60
#